data_AF-A0A193QSI2-F1
#
_entry.id   AF-A0A193QSI2-F1
#
_cell.length_a   1.000
_cell.length_b   1.000
_cell.length_c   1.000
_cell.angle_alpha   90.00
_cell.angle_beta   90.00
_cell.angle_gamma   90.00
#
_symmetry.space_group_name_H-M   'P 1'
#
loop_
_entity.id
_entity.type
_entity.pdbx_description
1 polymer ?
#
loop_
_entity_poly.entity_id
_entity_poly.type
_entity_poly.pdbx_seq_one_letter_code
_entity_poly.pdbx_strand_id
1 'polypeptide(L)'
;MVKAVKKQKKTLKPVTKVITINLSKLTHDVCYKRKAPRAIKEIRNIAGKLMHTKVYIRRRLDRAPVNFPLWFYFAGNMCETLPANVPRRVYTYLQLRLYTNMYTYTLYVYSCTNDFPYPPPLPPQLLQDVRLDVKLNKFIWSKGIRNPPKRVRVKIERKRNEDEDSKEKMYTIVQHVMVDTYKGLLNECEVNE
;
A
#
# COMPACT_ATOMS: atom_id res chain seq x y z
N MET A 1 18.43 4.47 -41.76
CA MET A 1 17.75 4.43 -40.45
C MET A 1 18.50 3.46 -39.54
N VAL A 2 19.28 3.96 -38.58
CA VAL A 2 20.02 3.10 -37.63
C VAL A 2 19.02 2.54 -36.62
N LYS A 3 18.82 1.22 -36.62
CA LYS A 3 17.95 0.55 -35.63
C LYS A 3 18.59 0.70 -34.25
N ALA A 4 17.84 1.26 -33.30
CA ALA A 4 18.29 1.39 -31.92
C ALA A 4 18.55 0.01 -31.30
N VAL A 5 19.81 -0.27 -30.96
CA VAL A 5 20.21 -1.50 -30.28
C VAL A 5 19.59 -1.49 -28.87
N LYS A 6 18.64 -2.39 -28.61
CA LYS A 6 18.02 -2.54 -27.29
C LYS A 6 19.07 -3.06 -26.31
N LYS A 7 19.50 -2.20 -25.37
CA LYS A 7 20.47 -2.53 -24.32
C LYS A 7 19.90 -3.63 -23.42
N GLN A 8 20.58 -4.77 -23.32
CA GLN A 8 20.17 -5.88 -22.46
C GLN A 8 20.14 -5.43 -20.99
N LYS A 9 19.08 -5.79 -20.24
CA LYS A 9 18.97 -5.50 -18.80
C LYS A 9 19.98 -6.36 -18.04
N LYS A 10 20.90 -5.72 -17.32
CA LYS A 10 21.87 -6.41 -16.45
C LYS A 10 21.14 -7.19 -15.35
N THR A 11 21.59 -8.41 -15.07
CA THR A 11 21.11 -9.20 -13.92
C THR A 11 21.47 -8.49 -12.62
N LEU A 12 20.50 -8.37 -11.71
CA LEU A 12 20.71 -7.73 -10.41
C LEU A 12 21.62 -8.63 -9.56
N LYS A 13 22.73 -8.09 -9.04
CA LYS A 13 23.64 -8.80 -8.12
C LYS A 13 23.27 -8.51 -6.65
N PRO A 14 23.60 -9.36 -5.66
CA PRO A 14 23.54 -8.94 -4.26
C PRO A 14 24.46 -7.74 -4.03
N VAL A 15 24.01 -6.75 -3.25
CA VAL A 15 24.77 -5.50 -2.98
C VAL A 15 24.47 -5.05 -1.56
N THR A 16 25.48 -4.52 -0.88
CA THR A 16 25.34 -3.85 0.40
C THR A 16 25.75 -2.38 0.26
N LYS A 17 25.01 -1.47 0.89
CA LYS A 17 25.31 -0.04 0.88
C LYS A 17 25.14 0.53 2.27
N VAL A 18 26.08 1.34 2.72
CA VAL A 18 25.95 2.09 3.98
C VAL A 18 25.72 3.55 3.63
N ILE A 19 24.57 4.08 4.05
CA ILE A 19 24.15 5.44 3.72
C ILE A 19 23.78 6.23 4.97
N THR A 20 23.88 7.56 4.87
CA THR A 20 23.30 8.44 5.88
C THR A 20 22.06 9.13 5.34
N ILE A 21 20.91 8.88 5.95
CA ILE A 21 19.62 9.46 5.58
C ILE A 21 19.39 10.73 6.41
N ASN A 22 19.06 11.84 5.75
CA ASN A 22 18.62 13.06 6.42
C ASN A 22 17.09 13.04 6.63
N LEU A 23 16.64 12.56 7.79
CA LEU A 23 15.23 12.50 8.14
C LEU A 23 14.60 13.88 8.36
N SER A 24 15.37 14.87 8.78
CA SER A 24 14.85 16.23 9.00
C SER A 24 14.31 16.83 7.70
N LYS A 25 15.02 16.61 6.57
CA LYS A 25 14.54 17.06 5.25
C LYS A 25 13.25 16.33 4.83
N LEU A 26 13.17 15.04 5.11
CA LEU A 26 12.03 14.18 4.73
C LEU A 26 10.77 14.45 5.55
N THR A 27 10.93 15.03 6.75
CA THR A 27 9.83 15.25 7.71
C THR A 27 9.55 16.73 7.97
N HIS A 28 10.11 17.65 7.18
CA HIS A 28 10.07 19.08 7.49
C HIS A 28 8.65 19.66 7.50
N ASP A 29 7.75 19.20 6.63
CA ASP A 29 6.37 19.66 6.51
C ASP A 29 5.37 18.53 6.82
N VAL A 30 5.42 18.03 8.06
CA VAL A 30 4.57 16.93 8.51
C VAL A 30 4.06 17.24 9.90
N CYS A 31 2.76 16.99 10.14
CA CYS A 31 2.19 17.13 11.47
C CYS A 31 2.88 16.18 12.47
N TYR A 32 2.99 16.64 13.72
CA TYR A 32 3.79 15.97 14.74
C TYR A 32 3.39 14.51 14.98
N LYS A 33 2.08 14.22 14.99
CA LYS A 33 1.54 12.87 15.18
C LYS A 33 1.89 11.90 14.04
N ARG A 34 2.40 12.38 12.91
CA ARG A 34 2.72 11.55 11.73
C ARG A 34 4.21 11.57 11.40
N LYS A 35 5.04 12.26 12.16
CA LYS A 35 6.44 12.52 11.81
C LYS A 35 7.30 11.25 11.81
N ALA A 36 7.33 10.50 12.91
CA ALA A 36 8.04 9.22 12.96
C ALA A 36 7.46 8.15 12.00
N PRO A 37 6.13 7.95 11.91
CA PRO A 37 5.54 7.07 10.89
C PRO A 37 5.91 7.46 9.45
N ARG A 38 6.00 8.77 9.17
CA ARG A 38 6.43 9.28 7.86
C ARG A 38 7.91 8.99 7.61
N ALA A 39 8.77 9.17 8.61
CA ALA A 39 10.20 8.85 8.50
C ALA A 39 10.41 7.38 8.09
N ILE A 40 9.69 6.44 8.71
CA ILE A 40 9.76 5.01 8.40
C ILE A 40 9.35 4.72 6.95
N LYS A 41 8.25 5.34 6.49
CA LYS A 41 7.79 5.22 5.10
C LYS A 41 8.83 5.76 4.12
N GLU A 42 9.45 6.89 4.44
CA GLU A 42 10.46 7.47 3.55
C GLU A 42 11.77 6.67 3.53
N ILE A 43 12.20 6.09 4.64
CA ILE A 43 13.34 5.16 4.66
C ILE A 43 13.06 3.98 3.72
N ARG A 44 11.85 3.43 3.78
CA ARG A 44 11.44 2.34 2.88
C ARG A 44 11.47 2.75 1.41
N ASN A 45 10.96 3.94 1.10
CA ASN A 45 10.98 4.51 -0.26
C ASN A 45 12.41 4.71 -0.78
N ILE A 46 13.31 5.23 0.06
CA ILE A 46 14.72 5.45 -0.27
C ILE A 46 15.41 4.12 -0.57
N ALA A 47 15.23 3.12 0.30
CA ALA A 47 15.80 1.79 0.11
C ALA A 47 15.31 1.14 -1.19
N GLY A 48 14.01 1.20 -1.46
CA GLY A 48 13.44 0.68 -2.71
C GLY A 48 14.03 1.34 -3.96
N LYS A 49 14.17 2.68 -3.94
CA LYS A 49 14.78 3.43 -5.06
C LYS A 49 16.25 3.08 -5.26
N LEU A 50 17.02 2.96 -4.18
CA LEU A 50 18.47 2.71 -4.23
C LEU A 50 18.83 1.28 -4.65
N MET A 51 17.99 0.31 -4.30
CA MET A 51 18.23 -1.11 -4.57
C MET A 51 17.42 -1.65 -5.75
N HIS A 52 16.58 -0.80 -6.37
CA HIS A 52 15.66 -1.16 -7.46
C HIS A 52 14.72 -2.32 -7.11
N THR A 53 14.34 -2.46 -5.84
CA THR A 53 13.31 -3.41 -5.39
C THR A 53 11.95 -2.72 -5.39
N LYS A 54 10.86 -3.45 -5.65
CA LYS A 54 9.56 -2.79 -5.65
C LYS A 54 9.21 -2.35 -4.25
N VAL A 55 8.72 -1.12 -4.18
CA VAL A 55 7.97 -0.62 -3.05
C VAL A 55 6.61 -0.30 -3.60
N TYR A 56 5.60 -1.02 -3.14
CA TYR A 56 4.22 -0.62 -3.34
C TYR A 56 4.00 0.69 -2.59
N ILE A 57 4.28 1.80 -3.27
CA ILE A 57 3.78 3.09 -2.85
C ILE A 57 2.28 2.88 -2.80
N ARG A 58 1.63 3.14 -1.66
CA ARG A 58 0.25 3.62 -1.71
C ARG A 58 0.30 4.93 -2.52
N ARG A 59 0.42 4.84 -3.86
CA ARG A 59 -0.40 5.72 -4.68
C ARG A 59 -1.77 5.49 -4.09
N ARG A 60 -2.48 6.57 -3.83
CA ARG A 60 -3.87 6.55 -3.42
C ARG A 60 -4.63 5.88 -4.59
N LEU A 61 -4.43 4.57 -4.77
CA LEU A 61 -5.20 3.64 -5.58
C LEU A 61 -6.52 3.69 -4.86
N ASP A 62 -7.35 4.51 -5.48
CA ASP A 62 -8.75 4.66 -5.23
C ASP A 62 -9.04 5.14 -3.79
N ARG A 63 -9.21 6.47 -3.68
CA ARG A 63 -10.55 6.87 -3.24
C ARG A 63 -11.48 6.28 -4.30
N ALA A 64 -11.81 4.99 -4.17
CA ALA A 64 -13.10 4.56 -4.63
C ALA A 64 -14.04 5.58 -3.98
N PRO A 65 -14.84 6.32 -4.75
CA PRO A 65 -15.85 7.16 -4.13
C PRO A 65 -16.57 6.25 -3.14
N VAL A 66 -16.49 6.56 -1.85
CA VAL A 66 -17.19 5.83 -0.79
C VAL A 66 -18.73 5.95 -0.92
N ASN A 67 -19.20 6.44 -2.06
CA ASN A 67 -20.56 6.39 -2.56
C ASN A 67 -20.53 5.78 -3.98
N PHE A 68 -20.55 4.46 -4.07
CA PHE A 68 -21.28 3.80 -5.15
C PHE A 68 -22.34 2.92 -4.49
N PRO A 69 -23.56 3.44 -4.29
CA PRO A 69 -24.65 2.64 -3.74
C PRO A 69 -24.92 1.47 -4.69
N LEU A 70 -24.99 0.25 -4.14
CA LEU A 70 -25.40 -0.98 -4.84
C LEU A 70 -26.74 -0.87 -5.60
N TRP A 71 -27.52 0.19 -5.36
CA TRP A 71 -28.78 0.48 -6.03
C TRP A 71 -28.63 0.86 -7.52
N PHE A 72 -27.44 1.29 -7.97
CA PHE A 72 -27.22 1.66 -9.38
C PHE A 72 -27.18 0.44 -10.33
N TYR A 73 -26.93 -0.76 -9.83
CA TYR A 73 -26.87 -1.98 -10.65
C TYR A 73 -28.23 -2.66 -10.89
N PHE A 74 -29.31 -2.20 -10.23
CA PHE A 74 -30.68 -2.72 -10.45
C PHE A 74 -31.63 -1.71 -11.11
N ALA A 75 -31.24 -0.43 -11.20
CA ALA A 75 -32.05 0.63 -11.81
C ALA A 75 -31.89 0.75 -13.35
N GLY A 76 -31.16 -0.17 -13.99
CA GLY A 76 -30.95 -0.17 -15.44
C GLY A 76 -32.04 -0.87 -16.26
N ASN A 77 -33.06 -1.48 -15.63
CA ASN A 77 -34.10 -2.24 -16.34
C ASN A 77 -35.50 -2.09 -15.70
N MET A 78 -35.89 -0.89 -15.26
CA MET A 78 -37.30 -0.56 -14.96
C MET A 78 -37.56 0.95 -15.17
N CYS A 79 -37.18 1.47 -16.34
CA CYS A 79 -37.61 2.82 -16.75
C CYS A 79 -38.00 2.84 -18.23
N GLU A 80 -38.80 1.85 -18.65
CA GLU A 80 -39.65 2.00 -19.82
C GLU A 80 -41.03 1.46 -19.45
N THR A 81 -42.06 2.26 -19.77
CA THR A 81 -43.51 2.01 -19.59
C THR A 81 -44.16 2.44 -18.26
N LEU A 82 -44.21 3.75 -17.95
CA LEU A 82 -45.35 4.29 -17.19
C LEU A 82 -45.76 5.71 -17.68
N PRO A 83 -47.05 5.97 -17.98
CA PRO A 83 -47.53 7.23 -18.55
C PRO A 83 -47.56 8.38 -17.54
N ALA A 84 -47.26 9.58 -18.04
CA ALA A 84 -46.89 10.77 -17.29
C ALA A 84 -48.05 11.55 -16.60
N ASN A 85 -49.06 10.90 -16.01
CA ASN A 85 -50.13 11.63 -15.33
C ASN A 85 -50.84 10.89 -14.18
N VAL A 86 -50.11 10.62 -13.08
CA VAL A 86 -50.72 10.09 -11.83
C VAL A 86 -50.21 10.89 -10.61
N PRO A 87 -51.09 11.33 -9.68
CA PRO A 87 -50.71 12.20 -8.55
C PRO A 87 -49.79 11.50 -7.51
N ARG A 88 -48.86 12.27 -6.95
CA ARG A 88 -47.75 11.84 -6.05
C ARG A 88 -48.13 11.03 -4.80
N ARG A 89 -49.40 11.02 -4.37
CA ARG A 89 -49.86 10.31 -3.17
C ARG A 89 -49.95 8.79 -3.36
N VAL A 90 -50.07 8.31 -4.61
CA VAL A 90 -50.19 6.87 -4.93
C VAL A 90 -48.81 6.21 -5.05
N TYR A 91 -47.76 7.00 -5.34
CA TYR A 91 -46.38 6.52 -5.49
C TYR A 91 -45.79 5.94 -4.19
N THR A 92 -46.08 6.56 -3.04
CA THR A 92 -45.55 6.10 -1.75
C THR A 92 -46.10 4.73 -1.36
N TYR A 93 -47.36 4.43 -1.70
CA TYR A 93 -48.01 3.15 -1.37
C TYR A 93 -47.50 1.99 -2.25
N LEU A 94 -47.22 2.23 -3.53
CA LEU A 94 -46.65 1.20 -4.43
C LEU A 94 -45.15 0.99 -4.18
N GLN A 95 -44.38 2.04 -3.84
CA GLN A 95 -42.97 1.91 -3.44
C GLN A 95 -42.79 1.14 -2.13
N LEU A 96 -43.63 1.36 -1.12
CA LEU A 96 -43.56 0.59 0.14
C LEU A 96 -43.94 -0.90 -0.07
N ARG A 97 -44.92 -1.20 -0.94
CA ARG A 97 -45.37 -2.58 -1.19
C ARG A 97 -44.34 -3.43 -1.97
N LEU A 98 -43.57 -2.80 -2.86
CA LEU A 98 -42.44 -3.45 -3.53
C LEU A 98 -41.23 -3.60 -2.58
N TYR A 99 -41.01 -2.64 -1.68
CA TYR A 99 -39.96 -2.75 -0.65
C TYR A 99 -40.24 -3.95 0.27
N THR A 100 -41.44 -4.09 0.82
CA THR A 100 -41.73 -5.21 1.76
C THR A 100 -41.64 -6.59 1.10
N ASN A 101 -42.01 -6.73 -0.18
CA ASN A 101 -41.87 -8.00 -0.91
C ASN A 101 -40.43 -8.34 -1.31
N MET A 102 -39.58 -7.33 -1.55
CA MET A 102 -38.16 -7.55 -1.81
C MET A 102 -37.42 -8.02 -0.54
N TYR A 103 -37.78 -7.48 0.63
CA TYR A 103 -37.16 -7.84 1.91
C TYR A 103 -37.53 -9.25 2.40
N THR A 104 -38.75 -9.72 2.14
CA THR A 104 -39.14 -11.11 2.49
C THR A 104 -38.49 -12.14 1.57
N TYR A 105 -38.35 -11.84 0.28
CA TYR A 105 -37.69 -12.74 -0.68
C TYR A 105 -36.18 -12.84 -0.45
N THR A 106 -35.52 -11.74 -0.10
CA THR A 106 -34.09 -11.75 0.25
C THR A 106 -33.81 -12.52 1.55
N LEU A 107 -34.67 -12.39 2.57
CA LEU A 107 -34.53 -13.19 3.80
C LEU A 107 -34.81 -14.68 3.58
N TYR A 108 -35.74 -15.05 2.69
CA TYR A 108 -36.02 -16.46 2.34
C TYR A 108 -34.88 -17.12 1.54
N VAL A 109 -34.25 -16.38 0.61
CA VAL A 109 -33.06 -16.85 -0.11
C VAL A 109 -31.87 -17.02 0.86
N TYR A 110 -31.73 -16.14 1.85
CA TYR A 110 -30.68 -16.24 2.88
C TYR A 110 -30.83 -17.45 3.82
N SER A 111 -32.04 -18.01 3.99
CA SER A 111 -32.22 -19.25 4.76
C SER A 111 -32.04 -20.53 3.93
N CYS A 112 -32.02 -20.43 2.60
CA CYS A 112 -31.93 -21.59 1.69
C CYS A 112 -30.54 -21.82 1.07
N THR A 113 -29.58 -20.91 1.21
CA THR A 113 -28.19 -21.14 0.77
C THR A 113 -27.22 -20.90 1.91
N ASN A 114 -27.04 -21.92 2.75
CA ASN A 114 -25.87 -22.05 3.63
C ASN A 114 -24.60 -22.38 2.83
N ASP A 115 -24.36 -21.65 1.75
CA ASP A 115 -23.15 -21.78 0.93
C ASP A 115 -22.81 -20.38 0.42
N PHE A 116 -22.26 -19.54 1.31
CA PHE A 116 -21.34 -18.49 0.86
C PHE A 116 -19.98 -19.19 0.69
N PRO A 117 -19.54 -19.52 -0.54
CA PRO A 117 -18.25 -20.15 -0.71
C PRO A 117 -17.20 -19.07 -0.53
N TYR A 118 -16.59 -19.13 0.65
CA TYR A 118 -15.35 -18.47 1.04
C TYR A 118 -15.40 -16.95 1.19
N PRO A 119 -14.75 -16.41 2.24
CA PRO A 119 -14.40 -15.00 2.27
C PRO A 119 -13.58 -14.69 1.00
N PRO A 120 -13.78 -13.51 0.36
CA PRO A 120 -12.96 -13.10 -0.77
C PRO A 120 -11.49 -13.26 -0.38
N PRO A 121 -10.63 -13.81 -1.28
CA PRO A 121 -9.22 -14.00 -0.97
C PRO A 121 -8.69 -12.67 -0.46
N LEU A 122 -8.13 -12.68 0.76
CA LEU A 122 -7.58 -11.51 1.40
C LEU A 122 -6.73 -10.78 0.34
N PRO A 123 -6.94 -9.47 0.12
CA PRO A 123 -6.12 -8.74 -0.83
C PRO A 123 -4.67 -9.07 -0.50
N PRO A 124 -3.82 -9.45 -1.48
CA PRO A 124 -2.47 -9.91 -1.21
C PRO A 124 -1.86 -8.87 -0.30
N GLN A 125 -1.64 -9.26 0.97
CA GLN A 125 -1.19 -8.35 2.02
C GLN A 125 -0.07 -7.55 1.39
N LEU A 126 -0.20 -6.22 1.31
CA LEU A 126 0.69 -5.33 0.56
C LEU A 126 2.14 -5.61 0.95
N LEU A 127 2.73 -6.62 0.31
CA LEU A 127 3.98 -7.22 0.72
C LEU A 127 5.00 -6.24 0.20
N GLN A 128 5.57 -5.48 1.14
CA GLN A 128 6.61 -4.55 0.81
C GLN A 128 7.91 -5.33 0.94
N ASP A 129 8.59 -5.53 -0.19
CA ASP A 129 9.84 -6.32 -0.29
C ASP A 129 11.03 -5.66 0.42
N VAL A 130 10.79 -4.50 1.06
CA VAL A 130 11.75 -3.79 1.91
C VAL A 130 11.41 -4.02 3.37
N ARG A 131 12.18 -4.91 4.00
CA ARG A 131 12.10 -5.31 5.40
C ARG A 131 12.95 -4.37 6.25
N LEU A 132 12.35 -3.78 7.29
CA LEU A 132 13.05 -2.91 8.23
C LEU A 132 13.43 -3.71 9.48
N ASP A 133 14.67 -3.56 9.93
CA ASP A 133 15.12 -4.20 11.15
C ASP A 133 14.46 -3.58 12.40
N VAL A 134 14.30 -4.41 13.42
CA VAL A 134 13.71 -4.03 14.71
C VAL A 134 14.60 -2.98 15.41
N LYS A 135 15.93 -3.10 15.34
CA LYS A 135 16.86 -2.14 15.94
C LYS A 135 16.71 -0.75 15.31
N LEU A 136 16.55 -0.69 13.99
CA LEU A 136 16.28 0.55 13.27
C LEU A 136 14.95 1.17 13.67
N ASN A 137 13.90 0.35 13.78
CA ASN A 137 12.60 0.83 14.25
C ASN A 137 12.72 1.42 15.66
N LYS A 138 13.32 0.69 16.61
CA LYS A 138 13.56 1.18 17.98
C LYS A 138 14.32 2.51 18.00
N PHE A 139 15.37 2.65 17.18
CA PHE A 139 16.15 3.89 17.09
C PHE A 139 15.32 5.08 16.60
N ILE A 140 14.47 4.90 15.59
CA ILE A 140 13.62 5.96 15.06
C ILE A 140 12.59 6.42 16.09
N TRP A 141 12.04 5.48 16.88
CA TRP A 141 11.04 5.76 17.92
C TRP A 141 11.64 6.20 19.27
N SER A 142 12.97 6.14 19.44
CA SER A 142 13.65 6.44 20.72
C SER A 142 13.34 7.83 21.29
N LYS A 143 13.12 8.83 20.44
CA LYS A 143 12.79 10.22 20.80
C LYS A 143 11.29 10.52 20.77
N GLY A 144 10.46 9.50 20.61
CA GLY A 144 9.02 9.62 20.47
C GLY A 144 8.56 10.08 19.08
N ILE A 145 7.27 10.36 18.96
CA ILE A 145 6.60 10.55 17.67
C ILE A 145 6.89 11.90 17.00
N ARG A 146 7.09 12.96 17.81
CA ARG A 146 7.20 14.36 17.36
C ARG A 146 8.58 14.68 16.79
N ASN A 147 9.64 14.09 17.35
CA ASN A 147 11.03 14.48 17.11
C ASN A 147 11.91 13.28 16.74
N PRO A 148 11.68 12.60 15.59
CA PRO A 148 12.58 11.56 15.14
C PRO A 148 14.02 12.10 14.95
N PRO A 149 15.06 11.25 15.08
CA PRO A 149 16.44 11.67 14.88
C PRO A 149 16.64 12.42 13.55
N LYS A 150 17.43 13.50 13.53
CA LYS A 150 17.62 14.33 12.32
C LYS A 150 18.30 13.57 11.18
N ARG A 151 19.25 12.70 11.53
CA ARG A 151 20.04 11.87 10.62
C ARG A 151 20.10 10.45 11.16
N VAL A 152 20.15 9.47 10.27
CA VAL A 152 20.29 8.05 10.61
C VAL A 152 21.28 7.41 9.67
N ARG A 153 22.26 6.68 10.21
CA ARG A 153 23.16 5.82 9.43
C ARG A 153 22.52 4.44 9.31
N VAL A 154 22.41 3.97 8.07
CA VAL A 154 21.64 2.78 7.72
C VAL A 154 22.45 1.93 6.76
N LYS A 155 22.53 0.63 7.05
CA LYS A 155 23.04 -0.39 6.14
C LYS A 155 21.86 -0.99 5.38
N ILE A 156 21.94 -1.00 4.06
CA ILE A 156 20.92 -1.52 3.16
C ILE A 156 21.52 -2.69 2.41
N GLU A 157 20.92 -3.86 2.55
CA GLU A 157 21.41 -5.10 1.94
C GLU A 157 20.34 -5.65 0.99
N ARG A 158 20.71 -5.95 -0.26
CA ARG A 158 19.87 -6.69 -1.19
C ARG A 158 20.27 -8.16 -1.17
N LYS A 159 19.37 -9.03 -0.72
CA LYS A 159 19.57 -10.47 -0.60
C LYS A 159 18.64 -11.24 -1.55
N ARG A 160 19.05 -12.45 -1.92
CA ARG A 160 18.20 -13.40 -2.67
C ARG A 160 17.17 -13.98 -1.70
N ASN A 161 15.97 -14.20 -2.19
CA ASN A 161 14.93 -14.86 -1.40
C ASN A 161 15.11 -16.39 -1.49
N GLU A 162 14.87 -17.07 -0.37
CA GLU A 162 14.93 -18.53 -0.27
C GLU A 162 13.57 -19.16 -0.57
N ASP A 163 12.48 -18.43 -0.34
CA ASP A 163 11.11 -18.90 -0.59
C ASP A 163 10.77 -18.89 -2.09
N GLU A 164 10.42 -20.05 -2.66
CA GLU A 164 10.06 -20.21 -4.07
C GLU A 164 8.72 -19.55 -4.44
N ASP A 165 7.79 -19.41 -3.49
CA ASP A 165 6.44 -18.87 -3.71
C ASP A 165 6.39 -17.33 -3.82
N SER A 166 7.52 -16.65 -3.62
CA SER A 166 7.58 -15.19 -3.65
C SER A 166 7.65 -14.64 -5.06
N LYS A 167 6.84 -13.60 -5.34
CA LYS A 167 6.79 -12.92 -6.65
C LYS A 167 8.12 -12.26 -7.03
N GLU A 168 8.94 -11.86 -6.05
CA GLU A 168 10.23 -11.21 -6.26
C GLU A 168 11.39 -12.11 -5.81
N LYS A 169 12.41 -12.23 -6.67
CA LYS A 169 13.62 -13.04 -6.42
C LYS A 169 14.56 -12.42 -5.39
N MET A 170 14.45 -11.11 -5.13
CA MET A 170 15.34 -10.38 -4.24
C MET A 170 14.54 -9.47 -3.34
N TYR A 171 14.97 -9.37 -2.09
CA TYR A 171 14.39 -8.46 -1.11
C TYR A 171 15.48 -7.57 -0.52
N THR A 172 15.07 -6.46 0.09
CA THR A 172 15.99 -5.51 0.73
C THR A 172 15.78 -5.52 2.23
N ILE A 173 16.86 -5.71 2.99
CA ILE A 173 16.89 -5.52 4.44
C ILE A 173 17.55 -4.19 4.76
N VAL A 174 16.97 -3.48 5.72
CA VAL A 174 17.45 -2.17 6.16
C VAL A 174 17.77 -2.23 7.65
N GLN A 175 19.05 -2.11 7.99
CA GLN A 175 19.57 -2.21 9.36
C GLN A 175 20.13 -0.86 9.85
N HIS A 176 20.07 -0.62 11.15
CA HIS A 176 20.68 0.56 11.75
C HIS A 176 22.14 0.32 12.09
N VAL A 177 23.01 1.26 11.69
CA VAL A 177 24.40 1.28 12.13
C VAL A 177 24.52 2.31 13.25
N MET A 178 24.93 1.86 14.43
CA MET A 178 25.20 2.72 15.58
C MET A 178 26.51 3.47 15.34
N VAL A 179 26.46 4.79 15.39
CA VAL A 179 27.62 5.67 15.17
C VAL A 179 27.50 6.88 16.09
N ASP A 180 28.60 7.30 16.70
CA ASP A 180 28.63 8.42 17.62
C ASP A 180 28.50 9.78 16.89
N THR A 181 29.21 9.94 15.77
CA THR A 181 29.26 11.20 15.01
C THR A 181 28.96 10.99 13.52
N TYR A 182 28.13 11.85 12.92
CA TYR A 182 27.73 11.80 11.50
C TYR A 182 28.58 12.67 10.55
N LYS A 183 29.62 13.34 11.07
CA LYS A 183 30.49 14.23 10.29
C LYS A 183 31.52 13.40 9.52
N GLY A 184 31.88 13.82 8.31
CA GLY A 184 32.88 13.14 7.47
C GLY A 184 32.46 11.81 6.83
N LEU A 185 31.29 11.27 7.21
CA LEU A 185 30.81 9.98 6.72
C LEU A 185 30.08 10.13 5.38
N LEU A 186 30.65 9.53 4.33
CA LEU A 186 30.07 9.46 2.99
C LEU A 186 29.27 8.17 2.79
N ASN A 187 28.62 8.03 1.63
CA ASN A 187 27.88 6.83 1.29
C ASN A 187 28.85 5.78 0.74
N GLU A 188 28.88 4.60 1.33
CA GLU A 188 29.72 3.48 0.91
C GLU A 188 28.87 2.44 0.15
N CYS A 189 29.46 1.82 -0.87
CA CYS A 189 28.88 0.70 -1.59
C CYS A 189 29.85 -0.48 -1.51
N GLU A 190 29.41 -1.55 -0.87
CA GLU A 190 30.11 -2.83 -0.78
C GLU A 190 29.43 -3.78 -1.78
N VAL A 191 30.20 -4.34 -2.71
CA VAL A 191 29.71 -5.39 -3.59
C VAL A 191 30.12 -6.70 -2.95
N ASN A 192 29.15 -7.43 -2.40
CA ASN A 192 29.38 -8.81 -1.99
C ASN A 192 29.50 -9.63 -3.28
N GLU A 193 30.74 -10.04 -3.61
CA GLU A 193 31.03 -10.93 -4.75
C GLU A 193 30.44 -12.32 -4.55
#